data_AF-A0A2N2S2V7-F1
#
_entry.id   AF-A0A2N2S2V7-F1
#
_cell.length_a   1.000
_cell.length_b   1.000
_cell.length_c   1.000
_cell.angle_alpha   90.00
_cell.angle_beta   90.00
_cell.angle_gamma   90.00
#
_symmetry.space_group_name_H-M   'P 1'
#
loop_
_entity.id
_entity.type
_entity.pdbx_description
1 polymer ?
#
loop_
_entity_poly.entity_id
_entity_poly.type
_entity_poly.pdbx_seq_one_letter_code
_entity_poly.pdbx_strand_id
1 'polypeptide(L)'
;MVAAATLSAHAGELDKADVERRFPPPLKVGDKLQNIPAWPISSELEPDAGPVAYAFESIDLAPIPGFEGTPFNVLVAIDRKGTYLGVDVLRQHEPVFLSGLGEVPLHEFVRQYAGKSLLQQISVASIYGSARRTGDDKRVVLDGVSKATASIRILNQTVLTSALAVARAELAFAALVQGGHIGRLSLRNDEIEQLFADTDGAGQDAEGLAAPDQIGVDLYVAWLNAPTIGRALLGDTMYAYLMRSLEPGQQAYWVATAGRTALVDANF
;
A
#
# COMPACT_ATOMS: atom_id res chain seq x y z
N MET A 1 -14.70 31.91 11.98
CA MET A 1 -15.03 30.68 11.23
C MET A 1 -13.96 30.50 10.18
N VAL A 2 -12.93 29.71 10.48
CA VAL A 2 -11.94 29.28 9.48
C VAL A 2 -12.21 27.81 9.26
N ALA A 3 -12.74 27.46 8.09
CA ALA A 3 -12.92 26.09 7.67
C ALA A 3 -11.53 25.52 7.31
N ALA A 4 -11.06 24.56 8.09
CA ALA A 4 -9.91 23.74 7.72
C ALA A 4 -10.42 22.64 6.78
N ALA A 5 -10.15 22.80 5.49
CA ALA A 5 -10.25 21.72 4.53
C ALA A 5 -8.84 21.16 4.31
N THR A 6 -8.50 20.09 5.02
CA THR A 6 -7.33 19.26 4.70
C THR A 6 -7.67 18.37 3.51
N LEU A 7 -7.66 18.96 2.31
CA LEU A 7 -7.55 18.20 1.08
C LEU A 7 -6.11 17.72 0.97
N SER A 8 -5.84 16.47 1.36
CA SER A 8 -4.74 15.73 0.74
C SER A 8 -5.12 15.53 -0.73
N ALA A 9 -4.75 16.50 -1.57
CA ALA A 9 -4.94 16.42 -3.00
C ALA A 9 -3.98 15.36 -3.54
N HIS A 10 -4.51 14.14 -3.65
CA HIS A 10 -3.87 13.06 -4.38
C HIS A 10 -3.93 13.40 -5.88
N ALA A 11 -2.83 13.20 -6.59
CA ALA A 11 -2.73 13.36 -8.03
C ALA A 11 -3.32 12.16 -8.80
N GLY A 12 -3.63 11.08 -8.08
CA GLY A 12 -4.34 9.92 -8.60
C GLY A 12 -5.68 10.28 -9.24
N GLU A 13 -6.00 9.56 -10.32
CA GLU A 13 -7.13 9.80 -11.20
C GLU A 13 -8.25 8.77 -10.97
N LEU A 14 -7.97 7.66 -10.27
CA LEU A 14 -8.95 6.60 -10.04
C LEU A 14 -9.73 6.82 -8.75
N ASP A 15 -11.03 6.55 -8.81
CA ASP A 15 -11.87 6.38 -7.64
C ASP A 15 -11.94 4.90 -7.19
N LYS A 16 -12.62 4.64 -6.07
CA LYS A 16 -12.79 3.27 -5.55
C LYS A 16 -13.53 2.36 -6.54
N ALA A 17 -14.56 2.87 -7.22
CA ALA A 17 -15.36 2.10 -8.17
C ALA A 17 -14.55 1.71 -9.42
N ASP A 18 -13.63 2.56 -9.86
CA ASP A 18 -12.67 2.24 -10.90
C ASP A 18 -11.78 1.06 -10.51
N VAL A 19 -11.28 1.05 -9.29
CA VAL A 19 -10.42 -0.03 -8.77
C VAL A 19 -11.24 -1.31 -8.58
N GLU A 20 -12.44 -1.25 -8.01
CA GLU A 20 -13.34 -2.40 -7.83
C GLU A 20 -13.63 -3.14 -9.14
N ARG A 21 -13.84 -2.41 -10.25
CA ARG A 21 -14.04 -3.03 -11.57
C ARG A 21 -12.86 -3.88 -12.05
N ARG A 22 -11.66 -3.67 -11.50
CA ARG A 22 -10.42 -4.39 -11.86
C ARG A 22 -10.14 -5.57 -10.93
N PHE A 23 -10.81 -5.66 -9.78
CA PHE A 23 -10.67 -6.74 -8.80
C PHE A 23 -12.04 -7.40 -8.53
N PRO A 24 -12.51 -8.28 -9.44
CA PRO A 24 -13.80 -8.94 -9.29
C PRO A 24 -13.80 -9.96 -8.12
N PRO A 25 -14.98 -10.48 -7.73
CA PRO A 25 -15.10 -11.50 -6.69
C PRO A 25 -14.13 -12.69 -6.90
N PRO A 26 -13.55 -13.25 -5.82
CA PRO A 26 -13.88 -13.01 -4.41
C PRO A 26 -13.14 -11.82 -3.76
N LEU A 27 -12.49 -10.96 -4.55
CA LEU A 27 -11.76 -9.81 -4.04
C LEU A 27 -12.71 -8.64 -3.73
N LYS A 28 -12.42 -7.92 -2.66
CA LYS A 28 -13.12 -6.68 -2.27
C LYS A 28 -12.13 -5.56 -2.04
N VAL A 29 -12.40 -4.40 -2.63
CA VAL A 29 -11.58 -3.20 -2.45
C VAL A 29 -12.11 -2.41 -1.25
N GLY A 30 -11.25 -2.16 -0.27
CA GLY A 30 -11.53 -1.30 0.87
C GLY A 30 -11.36 0.18 0.53
N ASP A 31 -11.60 1.04 1.52
CA ASP A 31 -11.34 2.47 1.35
C ASP A 31 -9.84 2.75 1.30
N LYS A 32 -9.46 3.80 0.55
CA LYS A 32 -8.05 4.21 0.41
C LYS A 32 -7.49 4.52 1.80
N LEU A 33 -6.30 3.99 2.11
CA LEU A 33 -5.66 4.19 3.41
C LEU A 33 -5.32 5.66 3.65
N GLN A 34 -5.26 6.05 4.93
CA GLN A 34 -5.01 7.45 5.32
C GLN A 34 -3.51 7.81 5.31
N ASN A 35 -2.65 6.84 5.67
CA ASN A 35 -1.20 7.01 5.80
C ASN A 35 -0.46 6.85 4.47
N ILE A 36 -1.04 6.12 3.52
CA ILE A 36 -0.45 5.89 2.20
C ILE A 36 -1.57 5.79 1.16
N PRO A 37 -1.43 6.39 -0.03
CA PRO A 37 -2.48 6.38 -1.06
C PRO A 37 -2.62 5.04 -1.79
N ALA A 38 -2.94 3.99 -1.04
CA ALA A 38 -3.19 2.65 -1.51
C ALA A 38 -4.57 2.17 -1.08
N TRP A 39 -5.24 1.41 -1.95
CA TRP A 39 -6.46 0.69 -1.63
C TRP A 39 -6.10 -0.71 -1.12
N PRO A 40 -6.53 -1.08 0.10
CA PRO A 40 -6.41 -2.44 0.58
C PRO A 40 -7.42 -3.34 -0.14
N ILE A 41 -7.02 -4.55 -0.48
CA ILE A 41 -7.87 -5.54 -1.14
C ILE A 41 -7.98 -6.74 -0.20
N SER A 42 -9.19 -7.07 0.25
CA SER A 42 -9.49 -8.28 1.05
C SER A 42 -10.06 -9.39 0.16
N SER A 43 -10.09 -10.61 0.69
CA SER A 43 -10.68 -11.78 0.03
C SER A 43 -11.85 -12.27 0.87
N GLU A 44 -13.01 -12.47 0.26
CA GLU A 44 -14.17 -13.10 0.92
C GLU A 44 -13.87 -14.55 1.36
N LEU A 45 -12.84 -15.18 0.80
CA LEU A 45 -12.39 -16.51 1.18
C LEU A 45 -11.55 -16.50 2.47
N GLU A 46 -11.02 -15.33 2.87
CA GLU A 46 -10.16 -15.15 4.04
C GLU A 46 -10.58 -13.88 4.83
N PRO A 47 -11.80 -13.83 5.39
CA PRO A 47 -12.37 -12.60 5.96
C PRO A 47 -11.54 -12.01 7.12
N ASP A 48 -10.94 -12.87 7.95
CA ASP A 48 -10.17 -12.45 9.14
C ASP A 48 -8.68 -12.20 8.85
N ALA A 49 -8.21 -12.46 7.62
CA ALA A 49 -6.79 -12.37 7.29
C ALA A 49 -6.32 -10.94 6.99
N GLY A 50 -7.23 -9.95 6.98
CA GLY A 50 -6.96 -8.58 6.57
C GLY A 50 -6.70 -8.46 5.06
N PRO A 51 -6.11 -7.34 4.59
CA PRO A 51 -5.86 -7.13 3.16
C PRO A 51 -4.93 -8.20 2.57
N VAL A 52 -5.38 -8.96 1.55
CA VAL A 52 -4.57 -9.92 0.77
C VAL A 52 -3.65 -9.25 -0.24
N ALA A 53 -3.97 -8.02 -0.64
CA ALA A 53 -3.20 -7.24 -1.59
C ALA A 53 -3.43 -5.73 -1.39
N TYR A 54 -2.63 -4.94 -2.09
CA TYR A 54 -2.76 -3.49 -2.15
C TYR A 54 -2.67 -3.03 -3.60
N ALA A 55 -3.57 -2.13 -4.01
CA ALA A 55 -3.52 -1.45 -5.29
C ALA A 55 -3.27 0.05 -5.09
N PHE A 56 -2.55 0.69 -6.00
CA PHE A 56 -2.19 2.11 -5.86
C PHE A 56 -1.78 2.72 -7.21
N GLU A 57 -1.97 4.02 -7.33
CA GLU A 57 -1.50 4.80 -8.47
C GLU A 57 -0.07 5.28 -8.22
N SER A 58 0.81 5.08 -9.20
CA SER A 58 2.22 5.45 -9.06
C SER A 58 2.43 6.95 -8.88
N ILE A 59 1.54 7.78 -9.43
CA ILE A 59 1.70 9.23 -9.40
C ILE A 59 1.60 9.82 -7.99
N ASP A 60 0.86 9.16 -7.10
CA ASP A 60 0.71 9.57 -5.70
C ASP A 60 1.93 9.20 -4.84
N LEU A 61 2.81 8.32 -5.34
CA LEU A 61 3.91 7.73 -4.56
C LEU A 61 5.29 8.00 -5.13
N ALA A 62 5.40 8.02 -6.46
CA ALA A 62 6.64 8.18 -7.21
C ALA A 62 6.36 8.93 -8.53
N PRO A 63 6.07 10.24 -8.48
CA PRO A 63 5.82 11.05 -9.68
C PRO A 63 7.13 11.34 -10.43
N ILE A 64 7.79 10.31 -10.93
CA ILE A 64 9.06 10.42 -11.66
C ILE A 64 8.78 11.01 -13.04
N PRO A 65 9.36 12.16 -13.40
CA PRO A 65 9.15 12.77 -14.71
C PRO A 65 9.58 11.83 -15.85
N GLY A 66 8.70 11.70 -16.84
CA GLY A 66 9.01 11.09 -18.13
C GLY A 66 9.99 11.91 -18.95
N PHE A 67 10.25 11.49 -20.18
CA PHE A 67 11.18 12.19 -21.07
C PHE A 67 10.75 13.64 -21.37
N GLU A 68 9.44 13.88 -21.49
CA GLU A 68 8.87 15.23 -21.67
C GLU A 68 8.47 15.91 -20.34
N GLY A 69 8.95 15.40 -19.21
CA GLY A 69 8.74 16.01 -17.90
C GLY A 69 7.41 15.67 -17.22
N THR A 70 6.45 15.11 -17.94
CA THR A 70 5.19 14.62 -17.35
C THR A 70 5.38 13.20 -16.79
N PRO A 71 5.03 12.93 -15.52
CA PRO A 71 5.15 11.58 -14.96
C PRO A 71 4.21 10.57 -15.61
N PHE A 72 4.64 9.31 -15.64
CA PHE A 72 3.75 8.18 -15.87
C PHE A 72 2.78 8.03 -14.70
N ASN A 73 1.52 7.69 -15.01
CA ASN A 73 0.59 7.15 -14.02
C ASN A 73 0.27 5.70 -14.37
N VAL A 74 0.61 4.78 -13.48
CA VAL A 74 0.28 3.37 -13.61
C VAL A 74 -0.43 2.88 -12.34
N LEU A 75 -1.41 2.00 -12.53
CA LEU A 75 -2.01 1.23 -11.44
C LEU A 75 -1.13 0.02 -11.18
N VAL A 76 -0.64 -0.12 -9.96
CA VAL A 76 0.17 -1.26 -9.54
C VAL A 76 -0.58 -2.00 -8.45
N ALA A 77 -0.55 -3.33 -8.49
CA ALA A 77 -1.09 -4.18 -7.44
C ALA A 77 -0.07 -5.22 -6.97
N ILE A 78 0.11 -5.32 -5.65
CA ILE A 78 1.03 -6.27 -5.01
C ILE A 78 0.34 -7.06 -3.89
N ASP A 79 0.71 -8.32 -3.71
CA ASP A 79 0.23 -9.15 -2.60
C ASP A 79 1.03 -8.90 -1.29
N ARG A 80 0.61 -9.56 -0.20
CA ARG A 80 1.30 -9.50 1.12
C ARG A 80 2.77 -9.95 1.09
N LYS A 81 3.21 -10.66 0.06
CA LYS A 81 4.60 -11.14 -0.12
C LYS A 81 5.41 -10.21 -1.03
N GLY A 82 4.80 -9.14 -1.53
CA GLY A 82 5.41 -8.23 -2.49
C GLY A 82 5.49 -8.81 -3.90
N THR A 83 4.67 -9.81 -4.24
CA THR A 83 4.50 -10.30 -5.61
C THR A 83 3.56 -9.36 -6.35
N TYR A 84 3.94 -8.95 -7.56
CA TYR A 84 3.06 -8.18 -8.43
C TYR A 84 1.89 -9.04 -8.90
N LEU A 85 0.67 -8.61 -8.60
CA LEU A 85 -0.54 -9.15 -9.22
C LEU A 85 -0.69 -8.63 -10.66
N GLY A 86 -0.34 -7.37 -10.88
CA GLY A 86 -0.41 -6.72 -12.18
C GLY A 86 0.05 -5.27 -12.15
N VAL A 87 0.30 -4.73 -13.35
CA VAL A 87 0.60 -3.32 -13.59
C VAL A 87 -0.12 -2.89 -14.86
N ASP A 88 -0.92 -1.83 -14.76
CA ASP A 88 -1.68 -1.26 -15.88
C ASP A 88 -1.32 0.21 -16.10
N VAL A 89 -1.15 0.60 -17.36
CA VAL A 89 -0.90 2.00 -17.71
C VAL A 89 -2.22 2.77 -17.66
N LEU A 90 -2.26 3.84 -16.86
CA LEU A 90 -3.41 4.74 -16.77
C LEU A 90 -3.19 5.98 -17.64
N ARG A 91 -2.00 6.59 -17.53
CA ARG A 91 -1.64 7.79 -18.27
C ARG A 91 -0.16 7.81 -18.61
N GLN A 92 0.15 8.22 -19.83
CA GLN A 92 1.51 8.40 -20.34
C GLN A 92 1.55 9.55 -21.35
N HIS A 93 2.67 10.25 -21.44
CA HIS A 93 2.89 11.36 -22.39
C HIS A 93 4.28 11.26 -23.02
N GLU A 94 4.62 10.08 -23.53
CA GLU A 94 5.90 9.83 -24.17
C GLU A 94 5.76 9.90 -25.70
N PRO A 95 6.50 10.81 -26.39
CA PRO A 95 6.39 11.00 -27.84
C PRO A 95 6.61 9.71 -28.64
N VAL A 96 7.51 8.86 -28.16
CA VAL A 96 7.83 7.59 -28.81
C VAL A 96 6.63 6.65 -28.91
N PHE A 97 5.67 6.75 -27.99
CA PHE A 97 4.43 5.96 -28.00
C PHE A 97 3.26 6.72 -28.66
N LEU A 98 3.20 8.05 -28.53
CA LEU A 98 2.11 8.87 -29.09
C LEU A 98 2.18 9.02 -30.61
N SER A 99 3.36 9.32 -31.17
CA SER A 99 3.54 9.59 -32.61
C SER A 99 4.36 8.53 -33.34
N GLY A 100 4.71 7.44 -32.64
CA GLY A 100 5.65 6.43 -33.13
C GLY A 100 5.11 5.00 -33.03
N LEU A 101 5.49 4.32 -31.96
CA LEU A 101 5.30 2.87 -31.77
C LEU A 101 3.86 2.47 -31.41
N GLY A 102 3.01 3.42 -31.02
CA GLY A 102 1.72 3.15 -30.39
C GLY A 102 1.87 2.64 -28.95
N GLU A 103 0.74 2.41 -28.28
CA GLU A 103 0.72 2.03 -26.85
C GLU A 103 0.89 0.53 -26.61
N VAL A 104 0.66 -0.32 -27.62
CA VAL A 104 0.71 -1.78 -27.50
C VAL A 104 2.03 -2.27 -26.87
N PRO A 105 3.23 -1.82 -27.32
CA PRO A 105 4.49 -2.27 -26.72
C PRO A 105 4.65 -1.85 -25.25
N LEU A 106 4.03 -0.74 -24.85
CA LEU A 106 4.05 -0.27 -23.46
C LEU A 106 3.20 -1.18 -22.57
N HIS A 107 2.01 -1.56 -23.03
CA HIS A 107 1.14 -2.50 -22.33
C HIS A 107 1.78 -3.90 -22.24
N GLU A 108 2.43 -4.36 -23.31
CA GLU A 108 3.19 -5.63 -23.29
C GLU A 108 4.35 -5.58 -22.29
N PHE A 109 5.04 -4.44 -22.18
CA PHE A 109 6.08 -4.24 -21.19
C PHE A 109 5.55 -4.40 -19.75
N VAL A 110 4.50 -3.67 -19.37
CA VAL A 110 3.99 -3.71 -17.98
C VAL A 110 3.37 -5.05 -17.60
N ARG A 111 2.80 -5.79 -18.55
CA ARG A 111 2.27 -7.15 -18.30
C ARG A 111 3.33 -8.13 -17.82
N GLN A 112 4.61 -7.88 -18.12
CA GLN A 112 5.69 -8.76 -17.67
C GLN A 112 5.86 -8.75 -16.14
N TYR A 113 5.36 -7.74 -15.41
CA TYR A 113 5.49 -7.67 -13.95
C TYR A 113 4.72 -8.78 -13.22
N ALA A 114 3.57 -9.20 -13.74
CA ALA A 114 2.71 -10.19 -13.07
C ALA A 114 3.50 -11.45 -12.67
N GLY A 115 3.35 -11.85 -11.42
CA GLY A 115 4.03 -13.01 -10.83
C GLY A 115 5.50 -12.79 -10.43
N LYS A 116 6.10 -11.63 -10.71
CA LYS A 116 7.45 -11.27 -10.23
C LYS A 116 7.37 -10.72 -8.81
N SER A 117 8.47 -10.78 -8.07
CA SER A 117 8.55 -10.27 -6.70
C SER A 117 9.39 -9.00 -6.61
N LEU A 118 8.97 -8.09 -5.72
CA LEU A 118 9.74 -6.93 -5.28
C LEU A 118 11.11 -7.30 -4.68
N LEU A 119 11.27 -8.53 -4.20
CA LEU A 119 12.53 -9.04 -3.66
C LEU A 119 13.55 -9.41 -4.75
N GLN A 120 13.10 -9.51 -6.01
CA GLN A 120 13.97 -9.79 -7.14
C GLN A 120 14.60 -8.50 -7.67
N GLN A 121 15.82 -8.60 -8.15
CA GLN A 121 16.49 -7.53 -8.88
C GLN A 121 15.91 -7.47 -10.30
N ILE A 122 14.86 -6.68 -10.48
CA ILE A 122 14.20 -6.45 -11.77
C ILE A 122 14.99 -5.39 -12.56
N SER A 123 15.39 -5.74 -13.78
CA SER A 123 16.12 -4.85 -14.69
C SER A 123 15.54 -4.93 -16.10
N VAL A 124 15.69 -3.87 -16.89
CA VAL A 124 15.25 -3.85 -18.29
C VAL A 124 16.40 -4.28 -19.19
N ALA A 125 16.14 -5.20 -20.12
CA ALA A 125 17.10 -5.63 -21.12
C ALA A 125 17.62 -4.40 -21.89
N SER A 126 18.95 -4.25 -21.92
CA SER A 126 19.58 -3.27 -22.79
C SER A 126 19.75 -3.89 -24.17
N ILE A 127 19.38 -3.17 -25.22
CA ILE A 127 19.59 -3.56 -26.62
C ILE A 127 21.10 -3.86 -26.90
N TYR A 128 22.01 -3.31 -26.07
CA TYR A 128 23.46 -3.47 -26.18
C TYR A 128 24.10 -4.35 -25.09
N GLY A 129 23.31 -5.02 -24.24
CA GLY A 129 23.83 -5.79 -23.11
C GLY A 129 23.21 -7.17 -23.05
N SER A 130 23.99 -8.20 -23.39
CA SER A 130 23.63 -9.59 -23.15
C SER A 130 23.36 -9.78 -21.66
N ALA A 131 22.10 -10.07 -21.32
CA ALA A 131 21.78 -10.70 -20.06
C ALA A 131 22.52 -12.03 -20.04
N ARG A 132 23.67 -12.10 -19.36
CA ARG A 132 24.21 -13.39 -18.94
C ARG A 132 23.12 -14.03 -18.10
N ARG A 133 22.52 -15.07 -18.65
CA ARG A 133 21.52 -15.91 -18.01
C ARG A 133 22.25 -16.72 -16.92
N THR A 134 22.62 -16.04 -15.83
CA THR A 134 23.02 -16.70 -14.59
C THR A 134 21.72 -17.18 -13.96
N GLY A 135 21.56 -18.49 -13.81
CA GLY A 135 20.38 -19.13 -13.22
C GLY A 135 20.24 -18.87 -11.72
N ASP A 136 20.24 -17.60 -11.33
CA ASP A 136 19.96 -17.13 -9.98
C ASP A 136 18.54 -16.56 -9.97
N ASP A 137 17.65 -17.21 -9.22
CA ASP A 137 16.20 -16.91 -9.11
C ASP A 137 15.92 -15.48 -8.60
N LYS A 138 16.98 -14.81 -8.14
CA LYS A 138 17.00 -13.45 -7.59
C LYS A 138 17.07 -12.36 -8.64
N ARG A 139 17.41 -12.65 -9.91
CA ARG A 139 17.53 -11.62 -10.95
C ARG A 139 16.55 -11.86 -12.08
N VAL A 140 15.74 -10.84 -12.38
CA VAL A 140 14.77 -10.89 -13.46
C VAL A 140 15.07 -9.79 -14.46
N VAL A 141 15.09 -10.15 -15.74
CA VAL A 141 15.29 -9.20 -16.84
C VAL A 141 13.98 -9.12 -17.62
N LEU A 142 13.43 -7.92 -17.72
CA LEU A 142 12.25 -7.62 -18.55
C LEU A 142 12.71 -7.28 -19.96
N ASP A 143 11.95 -7.72 -20.95
CA ASP A 143 12.17 -7.33 -22.33
C ASP A 143 11.86 -5.84 -22.49
N GLY A 144 12.85 -5.06 -22.91
CA GLY A 144 12.67 -3.63 -23.17
C GLY A 144 11.95 -3.36 -24.50
N VAL A 145 11.50 -2.12 -24.69
CA VAL A 145 10.90 -1.69 -25.96
C VAL A 145 11.95 -1.01 -26.85
N SER A 146 12.15 -1.57 -28.04
CA SER A 146 13.06 -1.01 -29.04
C SER A 146 12.71 0.44 -29.35
N LYS A 147 13.73 1.32 -29.42
CA LYS A 147 13.61 2.79 -29.62
C LYS A 147 13.01 3.58 -28.45
N ALA A 148 12.49 2.94 -27.42
CA ALA A 148 11.90 3.59 -26.23
C ALA A 148 12.69 3.28 -24.93
N THR A 149 13.98 2.97 -25.03
CA THR A 149 14.81 2.51 -23.90
C THR A 149 14.81 3.46 -22.71
N ALA A 150 14.84 4.78 -22.94
CA ALA A 150 14.82 5.77 -21.87
C ALA A 150 13.45 5.79 -21.15
N SER A 151 12.36 5.91 -21.91
CA SER A 151 10.99 5.90 -21.41
C SER A 151 10.67 4.63 -20.62
N ILE A 152 11.07 3.45 -21.12
CA ILE A 152 10.86 2.17 -20.42
C ILE A 152 11.67 2.08 -19.14
N ARG A 153 12.89 2.63 -19.09
CA ARG A 153 13.67 2.67 -17.84
C ARG A 153 13.01 3.56 -16.78
N ILE A 154 12.46 4.71 -17.19
CA ILE A 154 11.72 5.61 -16.30
C ILE A 154 10.46 4.93 -15.79
N LEU A 155 9.69 4.29 -16.66
CA LEU A 155 8.51 3.53 -16.28
C LEU A 155 8.86 2.40 -15.30
N ASN A 156 9.91 1.63 -15.59
CA ASN A 156 10.40 0.59 -14.70
C ASN A 156 10.76 1.15 -13.33
N GLN A 157 11.48 2.27 -13.28
CA GLN A 157 11.82 2.92 -12.01
C GLN A 157 10.57 3.41 -11.27
N THR A 158 9.58 3.93 -12.00
CA THR A 158 8.30 4.40 -11.44
C THR A 158 7.59 3.25 -10.72
N VAL A 159 7.40 2.12 -11.41
CA VAL A 159 6.76 0.91 -10.84
C VAL A 159 7.51 0.42 -9.61
N LEU A 160 8.83 0.26 -9.69
CA LEU A 160 9.65 -0.26 -8.59
C LEU A 160 9.64 0.68 -7.38
N THR A 161 9.77 1.99 -7.58
CA THR A 161 9.78 2.98 -6.49
C THR A 161 8.42 3.05 -5.81
N SER A 162 7.31 3.15 -6.56
CA SER A 162 5.97 3.23 -5.97
C SER A 162 5.62 1.95 -5.21
N ALA A 163 5.95 0.78 -5.77
CA ALA A 163 5.65 -0.48 -5.11
C ALA A 163 6.51 -0.71 -3.85
N LEU A 164 7.77 -0.27 -3.86
CA LEU A 164 8.60 -0.28 -2.67
C LEU A 164 8.06 0.64 -1.57
N ALA A 165 7.49 1.80 -1.93
CA ALA A 165 6.87 2.69 -0.96
C ALA A 165 5.70 2.01 -0.23
N VAL A 166 4.81 1.34 -0.98
CA VAL A 166 3.69 0.59 -0.39
C VAL A 166 4.15 -0.62 0.40
N ALA A 167 5.10 -1.40 -0.12
CA ALA A 167 5.64 -2.54 0.60
C ALA A 167 6.28 -2.14 1.94
N ARG A 168 6.98 -1.00 1.98
CA ARG A 168 7.58 -0.50 3.23
C ARG A 168 6.54 -0.04 4.25
N ALA A 169 5.47 0.61 3.81
CA ALA A 169 4.43 1.05 4.72
C ALA A 169 3.60 -0.13 5.24
N GLU A 170 3.14 -1.00 4.34
CA GLU A 170 2.09 -1.97 4.66
C GLU A 170 2.63 -3.37 4.99
N LEU A 171 3.58 -3.88 4.21
CA LEU A 171 4.09 -5.25 4.42
C LEU A 171 5.04 -5.29 5.63
N ALA A 172 5.83 -4.23 5.86
CA ALA A 172 6.66 -4.15 7.06
C ALA A 172 5.79 -4.05 8.33
N PHE A 173 4.72 -3.26 8.29
CA PHE A 173 3.75 -3.18 9.38
C PHE A 173 3.09 -4.55 9.65
N ALA A 174 2.58 -5.20 8.60
CA ALA A 174 1.97 -6.53 8.72
C ALA A 174 2.95 -7.57 9.30
N ALA A 175 4.23 -7.54 8.90
CA ALA A 175 5.25 -8.43 9.45
C ALA A 175 5.54 -8.15 10.94
N LEU A 176 5.52 -6.90 11.37
CA LEU A 176 5.68 -6.53 12.79
C LEU A 176 4.49 -7.00 13.63
N VAL A 177 3.26 -6.90 13.10
CA VAL A 177 2.06 -7.44 13.75
C VAL A 177 2.13 -8.97 13.84
N GLN A 178 2.40 -9.67 12.73
CA GLN A 178 2.50 -11.13 12.71
C GLN A 178 3.64 -11.66 13.59
N GLY A 179 4.75 -10.93 13.67
CA GLY A 179 5.88 -11.28 14.53
C GLY A 179 5.67 -10.95 16.00
N GLY A 180 4.52 -10.39 16.41
CA GLY A 180 4.22 -9.99 17.79
C GLY A 180 5.00 -8.77 18.29
N HIS A 181 5.62 -8.01 17.39
CA HIS A 181 6.33 -6.77 17.72
C HIS A 181 5.36 -5.60 17.91
N ILE A 182 4.22 -5.66 17.21
CA ILE A 182 3.05 -4.82 17.43
C ILE A 182 1.94 -5.73 17.95
N GLY A 183 1.45 -5.45 19.15
CA GLY A 183 0.29 -6.14 19.70
C GLY A 183 -0.97 -5.70 18.96
N ARG A 184 -1.84 -6.65 18.62
CA ARG A 184 -3.13 -6.39 17.97
C ARG A 184 -4.26 -7.07 18.73
N LEU A 185 -5.35 -6.35 18.96
CA LEU A 185 -6.62 -6.86 19.48
C LEU A 185 -7.72 -6.50 18.47
N SER A 186 -8.30 -7.50 17.83
CA SER A 186 -9.40 -7.32 16.88
C SER A 186 -10.65 -8.01 17.44
N LEU A 187 -11.74 -7.25 17.54
CA LEU A 187 -13.02 -7.71 18.06
C LEU A 187 -14.14 -7.37 17.08
N ARG A 188 -14.96 -8.37 16.77
CA ARG A 188 -16.22 -8.19 16.04
C ARG A 188 -17.29 -7.60 16.95
N ASN A 189 -18.36 -7.11 16.32
CA ASN A 189 -19.47 -6.49 17.03
C ASN A 189 -20.22 -7.47 17.95
N ASP A 190 -20.38 -8.72 17.51
CA ASP A 190 -20.95 -9.78 18.35
C ASP A 190 -20.09 -10.09 19.59
N GLU A 191 -18.76 -10.11 19.42
CA GLU A 191 -17.81 -10.30 20.51
C GLU A 191 -17.83 -9.14 21.49
N ILE A 192 -17.90 -7.90 21.00
CA ILE A 192 -18.05 -6.71 21.83
C ILE A 192 -19.36 -6.78 22.64
N GLU A 193 -20.49 -7.08 22.00
CA GLU A 193 -21.78 -7.20 22.67
C GLU A 193 -21.74 -8.28 23.77
N GLN A 194 -21.08 -9.41 23.52
CA GLN A 194 -20.89 -10.46 24.52
C GLN A 194 -20.02 -10.01 25.70
N LEU A 195 -18.98 -9.20 25.46
CA LEU A 195 -18.13 -8.65 26.54
C LEU A 195 -18.88 -7.70 27.46
N PHE A 196 -19.90 -7.01 26.94
CA PHE A 196 -20.78 -6.13 27.71
C PHE A 196 -22.04 -6.82 28.23
N ALA A 197 -22.18 -8.13 28.04
CA ALA A 197 -23.30 -8.90 28.59
C ALA A 197 -23.40 -8.67 30.12
N ASP A 198 -24.63 -8.52 30.60
CA ASP A 198 -24.95 -8.23 32.00
C ASP A 198 -24.41 -6.89 32.54
N THR A 199 -23.99 -5.97 31.66
CA THR A 199 -23.67 -4.58 32.01
C THR A 199 -24.69 -3.61 31.40
N ASP A 200 -24.68 -2.36 31.87
CA ASP A 200 -25.51 -1.30 31.28
C ASP A 200 -25.15 -0.98 29.81
N GLY A 201 -24.00 -1.48 29.32
CA GLY A 201 -23.57 -1.34 27.93
C GLY A 201 -24.24 -2.31 26.96
N ALA A 202 -24.88 -3.38 27.46
CA ALA A 202 -25.56 -4.36 26.62
C ALA A 202 -26.69 -3.71 25.81
N GLY A 203 -26.75 -4.04 24.52
CA GLY A 203 -27.77 -3.57 23.59
C GLY A 203 -27.73 -2.08 23.26
N GLN A 204 -26.71 -1.34 23.72
CA GLN A 204 -26.63 0.12 23.51
C GLN A 204 -26.04 0.49 22.14
N ASP A 205 -25.34 -0.42 21.47
CA ASP A 205 -24.69 -0.18 20.18
C ASP A 205 -25.55 -0.69 19.01
N ALA A 206 -26.53 0.12 18.61
CA ALA A 206 -27.45 -0.22 17.52
C ALA A 206 -26.73 -0.50 16.18
N GLU A 207 -25.60 0.16 15.91
CA GLU A 207 -24.82 -0.05 14.69
C GLU A 207 -24.08 -1.40 14.74
N GLY A 208 -23.49 -1.74 15.89
CA GLY A 208 -22.88 -3.05 16.13
C GLY A 208 -23.87 -4.20 16.02
N LEU A 209 -25.07 -4.04 16.59
CA LEU A 209 -26.14 -5.03 16.50
C LEU A 209 -26.63 -5.25 15.07
N ALA A 210 -26.62 -4.20 14.23
CA ALA A 210 -27.02 -4.29 12.83
C ALA A 210 -25.97 -5.00 11.95
N ALA A 211 -24.71 -5.09 12.39
CA ALA A 211 -23.59 -5.65 11.66
C ALA A 211 -22.71 -6.57 12.54
N PRO A 212 -23.26 -7.67 13.10
CA PRO A 212 -22.62 -8.46 14.15
C PRO A 212 -21.29 -9.10 13.73
N ASP A 213 -21.14 -9.41 12.45
CA ASP A 213 -19.97 -10.05 11.84
C ASP A 213 -18.86 -9.06 11.43
N GLN A 214 -19.13 -7.74 11.48
CA GLN A 214 -18.13 -6.74 11.14
C GLN A 214 -17.19 -6.44 12.31
N ILE A 215 -15.97 -6.02 12.00
CA ILE A 215 -14.99 -5.56 12.98
C ILE A 215 -15.47 -4.27 13.63
N GLY A 216 -15.71 -4.30 14.94
CA GLY A 216 -16.08 -3.13 15.71
C GLY A 216 -14.88 -2.35 16.22
N VAL A 217 -13.86 -3.08 16.71
CA VAL A 217 -12.61 -2.52 17.23
C VAL A 217 -11.43 -3.31 16.68
N ASP A 218 -10.43 -2.61 16.15
CA ASP A 218 -9.13 -3.18 15.81
C ASP A 218 -8.02 -2.30 16.40
N LEU A 219 -7.51 -2.68 17.57
CA LEU A 219 -6.57 -1.92 18.38
C LEU A 219 -5.14 -2.43 18.19
N TYR A 220 -4.19 -1.51 18.01
CA TYR A 220 -2.77 -1.78 17.87
C TYR A 220 -1.99 -1.05 18.97
N VAL A 221 -1.01 -1.75 19.56
CA VAL A 221 -0.10 -1.18 20.56
C VAL A 221 1.33 -1.57 20.22
N ALA A 222 2.23 -0.58 20.18
CA ALA A 222 3.64 -0.81 19.86
C ALA A 222 4.57 -0.02 20.80
N TRP A 223 5.67 -0.63 21.21
CA TRP A 223 6.71 0.03 22.01
C TRP A 223 7.70 0.75 21.10
N LEU A 224 7.62 2.07 21.04
CA LEU A 224 8.35 2.89 20.08
C LEU A 224 9.85 2.99 20.37
N ASN A 225 10.31 2.74 21.60
CA ASN A 225 11.74 2.83 21.92
C ASN A 225 12.57 1.73 21.24
N ALA A 226 11.96 0.62 20.79
CA ALA A 226 12.65 -0.37 20.00
C ALA A 226 12.96 0.21 18.60
N PRO A 227 14.24 0.30 18.18
CA PRO A 227 14.58 0.99 16.93
C PRO A 227 13.92 0.40 15.68
N THR A 228 13.71 -0.91 15.66
CA THR A 228 13.03 -1.61 14.56
C THR A 228 11.56 -1.19 14.44
N ILE A 229 10.84 -1.11 15.56
CA ILE A 229 9.43 -0.73 15.62
C ILE A 229 9.27 0.77 15.38
N GLY A 230 10.01 1.58 16.13
CA GLY A 230 9.88 3.04 16.09
C GLY A 230 10.20 3.63 14.72
N ARG A 231 11.23 3.14 14.03
CA ARG A 231 11.55 3.59 12.67
C ARG A 231 10.57 3.10 11.62
N ALA A 232 10.05 1.88 11.78
CA ALA A 232 9.05 1.36 10.86
C ALA A 232 7.74 2.16 10.93
N LEU A 233 7.33 2.58 12.14
CA LEU A 233 6.09 3.32 12.36
C LEU A 233 6.23 4.83 12.10
N LEU A 234 7.37 5.43 12.46
CA LEU A 234 7.54 6.89 12.43
C LEU A 234 8.45 7.38 11.28
N GLY A 235 9.21 6.49 10.65
CA GLY A 235 10.34 6.85 9.78
C GLY A 235 11.55 7.34 10.58
N ASP A 236 12.71 7.40 9.92
CA ASP A 236 13.98 7.71 10.59
C ASP A 236 14.00 9.10 11.25
N THR A 237 13.45 10.12 10.57
CA THR A 237 13.48 11.52 11.04
C THR A 237 12.64 11.73 12.31
N MET A 238 11.38 11.28 12.29
CA MET A 238 10.48 11.44 13.44
C MET A 238 10.90 10.56 14.61
N TYR A 239 11.37 9.34 14.33
CA TYR A 239 11.95 8.48 15.37
C TYR A 239 13.13 9.15 16.07
N ALA A 240 14.08 9.72 15.31
CA ALA A 240 15.22 10.41 15.89
C ALA A 240 14.82 11.63 16.72
N TYR A 241 13.78 12.35 16.30
CA TYR A 241 13.21 13.46 17.07
C TYR A 241 12.60 12.96 18.39
N LEU A 242 11.74 11.94 18.35
CA LEU A 242 11.10 11.36 19.53
C LEU A 242 12.15 10.86 20.54
N MET A 243 13.15 10.11 20.10
CA MET A 243 14.19 9.59 20.99
C MET A 243 15.04 10.70 21.64
N ARG A 244 15.16 11.87 21.00
CA ARG A 244 15.82 13.04 21.58
C ARG A 244 14.97 13.80 22.60
N SER A 245 13.64 13.74 22.47
CA SER A 245 12.73 14.39 23.41
C SER A 245 12.48 13.59 24.68
N LEU A 246 12.77 12.28 24.68
CA LEU A 246 12.57 11.42 25.85
C LEU A 246 13.64 11.66 26.92
N GLU A 247 13.21 11.83 28.16
CA GLU A 247 14.09 11.87 29.32
C GLU A 247 14.56 10.45 29.71
N PRO A 248 15.66 10.32 30.46
CA PRO A 248 16.13 9.02 30.95
C PRO A 248 15.02 8.24 31.67
N GLY A 249 14.74 7.01 31.20
CA GLY A 249 13.72 6.12 31.75
C GLY A 249 12.33 6.26 31.10
N GLN A 250 12.06 7.32 30.33
CA GLN A 250 10.78 7.48 29.66
C GLN A 250 10.59 6.45 28.52
N GLN A 251 9.37 5.95 28.42
CA GLN A 251 8.94 5.00 27.40
C GLN A 251 7.87 5.65 26.53
N ALA A 252 7.96 5.46 25.22
CA ALA A 252 6.98 5.87 24.26
C ALA A 252 6.24 4.64 23.73
N TYR A 253 4.92 4.73 23.72
CA TYR A 253 4.04 3.75 23.10
C TYR A 253 3.26 4.42 21.99
N TRP A 254 3.09 3.71 20.88
CA TRP A 254 2.16 4.06 19.83
C TRP A 254 0.90 3.24 20.02
N VAL A 255 -0.25 3.91 19.94
CA VAL A 255 -1.56 3.27 20.04
C VAL A 255 -2.38 3.76 18.85
N ALA A 256 -2.99 2.84 18.12
CA ALA A 256 -3.86 3.17 17.00
C ALA A 256 -5.05 2.23 16.93
N THR A 257 -6.14 2.73 16.34
CA THR A 257 -7.33 1.94 16.03
C THR A 257 -7.62 1.95 14.54
N ALA A 258 -8.08 0.82 14.03
CA ALA A 258 -8.83 0.71 12.80
C ALA A 258 -10.24 0.15 13.12
N GLY A 259 -11.18 0.28 12.18
CA GLY A 259 -12.59 -0.11 12.39
C GLY A 259 -13.51 1.07 12.71
N ARG A 260 -14.75 0.81 13.15
CA ARG A 260 -15.72 1.90 13.40
C ARG A 260 -15.34 2.80 14.56
N THR A 261 -14.69 2.23 15.58
CA THR A 261 -14.40 2.94 16.82
C THR A 261 -13.05 3.65 16.71
N ALA A 262 -13.07 4.98 16.57
CA ALA A 262 -11.86 5.80 16.55
C ALA A 262 -11.38 6.12 17.98
N LEU A 263 -10.06 5.98 18.23
CA LEU A 263 -9.40 6.33 19.50
C LEU A 263 -9.40 7.82 19.82
N VAL A 264 -9.43 8.66 18.80
CA VAL A 264 -9.43 10.12 18.90
C VAL A 264 -10.60 10.65 18.08
N ASP A 265 -11.27 11.67 18.61
CA ASP A 265 -12.29 12.37 17.83
C ASP A 265 -11.63 13.28 16.77
N ALA A 266 -12.43 13.84 15.88
CA ALA A 266 -11.93 14.70 14.81
C ALA A 266 -11.34 16.05 15.30
N ASN A 267 -11.34 16.33 16.61
CA ASN A 267 -10.91 17.59 17.20
C ASN A 267 -9.58 17.51 17.97
N PHE A 268 -8.86 16.38 17.88
CA PHE A 268 -7.51 16.23 18.44
C PHE A 268 -6.43 16.77 17.48
#